data_AF-A0A7U5MIZ7-F1
#
_entry.id   AF-A0A7U5MIZ7-F1
#
_cell.length_a   1.000
_cell.length_b   1.000
_cell.length_c   1.000
_cell.angle_alpha   90.00
_cell.angle_beta   90.00
_cell.angle_gamma   90.00
#
_symmetry.space_group_name_H-M   'P 1'
#
loop_
_entity.id
_entity.type
_entity.pdbx_description
1 polymer ?
#
loop_
_entity_poly.entity_id
_entity_poly.type
_entity_poly.pdbx_seq_one_letter_code
_entity_poly.pdbx_strand_id
1 'polypeptide(L)'
;MHFLKKRTTSVEISNQFKYISNEFPLTIIFIGIGLKQRGLYSDGDDVDGILGQSGRRNTPLILRSFDIDTAEHRTEWRQLLKTLEKRIVLANKERGMLTQHWDLLFERTSGRIGPLTTLVNRACHRAVRSGTERLDEALLHAVPMDAASEHQRLEMVEKIQLALRNHR
;
A
#
# COMPACT_ATOMS: atom_id res chain seq x y z
N MET A 1 -6.75 -19.04 -27.83
CA MET A 1 -6.41 -18.31 -26.58
C MET A 1 -7.59 -17.45 -26.18
N HIS A 2 -8.27 -17.77 -25.08
CA HIS A 2 -9.46 -17.02 -24.65
C HIS A 2 -9.08 -16.06 -23.51
N PHE A 3 -9.30 -14.76 -23.75
CA PHE A 3 -9.04 -13.69 -22.78
C PHE A 3 -9.88 -13.86 -21.51
N LEU A 4 -9.25 -13.59 -20.36
CA LEU A 4 -9.86 -13.46 -19.02
C LEU A 4 -11.16 -12.65 -19.11
N LYS A 5 -12.30 -13.35 -19.06
CA LYS A 5 -13.62 -12.74 -18.98
C LYS A 5 -13.81 -12.20 -17.56
N LYS A 6 -14.36 -11.00 -17.44
CA LYS A 6 -14.68 -10.27 -16.20
C LYS A 6 -15.69 -10.98 -15.26
N ARG A 7 -16.05 -12.24 -15.53
CA ARG A 7 -17.04 -13.09 -14.85
C ARG A 7 -16.63 -14.56 -14.80
N THR A 8 -15.34 -14.86 -14.82
CA THR A 8 -14.84 -16.22 -14.55
C THR A 8 -14.82 -16.40 -13.04
N THR A 9 -15.43 -17.46 -12.51
CA THR A 9 -15.41 -17.72 -11.07
C THR A 9 -13.97 -17.99 -10.65
N SER A 10 -13.61 -17.61 -9.42
CA SER A 10 -12.26 -17.81 -8.88
C SER A 10 -11.75 -19.26 -9.02
N VAL A 11 -12.68 -20.22 -9.00
CA VAL A 11 -12.44 -21.66 -9.13
C VAL A 11 -11.96 -22.02 -10.55
N GLU A 12 -12.56 -21.47 -11.59
CA GLU A 12 -12.16 -21.71 -12.99
C GLU A 12 -10.74 -21.19 -13.25
N ILE A 13 -10.40 -20.02 -12.69
CA ILE A 13 -9.06 -19.43 -12.77
C ILE A 13 -8.04 -20.30 -12.02
N SER A 14 -8.36 -20.72 -10.79
CA SER A 14 -7.51 -21.59 -9.97
C SER A 14 -7.20 -22.92 -10.69
N ASN A 15 -8.20 -23.54 -11.32
CA ASN A 15 -8.02 -24.79 -12.06
C ASN A 15 -7.15 -24.65 -13.31
N GLN A 16 -7.27 -23.53 -14.05
CA GLN A 16 -6.38 -23.25 -15.19
C GLN A 16 -4.92 -23.12 -14.73
N PHE A 17 -4.66 -22.46 -13.61
CA PHE A 17 -3.31 -22.34 -13.07
C PHE A 17 -2.73 -23.67 -12.60
N LYS A 18 -3.55 -24.56 -12.02
CA LYS A 18 -3.10 -25.92 -11.66
C LYS A 18 -2.66 -26.72 -12.87
N TYR A 19 -3.44 -26.69 -13.94
CA TYR A 19 -3.10 -27.38 -15.18
C TYR A 19 -1.76 -26.89 -15.72
N ILE A 20 -1.61 -25.56 -15.85
CA ILE A 20 -0.38 -24.93 -16.36
C ILE A 20 0.83 -25.23 -15.46
N SER A 21 0.66 -25.20 -14.14
CA SER A 21 1.74 -25.47 -13.18
C SER A 21 2.18 -26.94 -13.16
N ASN A 22 1.32 -27.87 -13.56
CA ASN A 22 1.66 -29.29 -13.63
C ASN A 22 2.30 -29.67 -14.98
N GLU A 23 1.92 -28.99 -16.06
CA GLU A 23 2.38 -29.31 -17.41
C GLU A 23 3.74 -28.67 -17.75
N PHE A 24 4.05 -27.51 -17.17
CA PHE A 24 5.25 -26.74 -17.48
C PHE A 24 6.12 -26.46 -16.24
N PRO A 25 7.47 -26.45 -16.38
CA PRO A 25 8.36 -26.05 -15.31
C PRO A 25 8.41 -24.51 -15.20
N LEU A 26 7.43 -23.93 -14.50
CA LEU A 26 7.31 -22.48 -14.34
C LEU A 26 7.08 -22.05 -12.89
N THR A 27 7.42 -20.79 -12.59
CA THR A 27 7.13 -20.14 -11.31
C THR A 27 5.99 -19.14 -11.50
N ILE A 28 4.92 -19.29 -10.71
CA ILE A 28 3.75 -18.41 -10.75
C ILE A 28 3.80 -17.48 -9.54
N ILE A 29 3.71 -16.17 -9.79
CA ILE A 29 3.64 -15.15 -8.73
C ILE A 29 2.25 -14.51 -8.77
N PHE A 30 1.50 -14.63 -7.67
CA PHE A 30 0.20 -13.99 -7.51
C PHE A 30 0.34 -12.66 -6.77
N ILE A 31 -0.12 -11.57 -7.38
CA ILE A 31 -0.07 -10.22 -6.80
C ILE A 31 -1.47 -9.60 -6.84
N GLY A 32 -1.97 -9.15 -5.69
CA GLY A 32 -3.28 -8.50 -5.62
C GLY A 32 -3.80 -8.36 -4.19
N ILE A 33 -4.96 -7.72 -4.07
CA ILE A 33 -5.64 -7.46 -2.79
C ILE A 33 -6.69 -8.55 -2.56
N GLY A 34 -6.72 -9.11 -1.36
CA GLY A 34 -7.74 -10.10 -0.97
C GLY A 34 -7.65 -11.41 -1.74
N LEU A 35 -6.46 -11.81 -2.20
CA LEU A 35 -6.25 -13.04 -2.98
C LEU A 35 -6.82 -14.29 -2.29
N LYS A 36 -6.73 -14.34 -0.95
CA LYS A 36 -7.30 -15.43 -0.14
C LYS A 36 -8.82 -15.46 -0.18
N GLN A 37 -9.47 -14.32 0.02
CA GLN A 37 -10.93 -14.20 -0.01
C GLN A 37 -11.51 -14.48 -1.40
N ARG A 38 -10.71 -14.22 -2.43
CA ARG A 38 -11.05 -14.52 -3.82
C ARG A 38 -10.74 -15.95 -4.22
N GLY A 39 -10.49 -16.88 -3.29
CA GLY A 39 -10.35 -18.31 -3.60
C GLY A 39 -9.20 -18.67 -4.56
N LEU A 40 -8.22 -17.79 -4.77
CA LEU A 40 -7.07 -18.09 -5.64
C LEU A 40 -6.14 -19.16 -5.06
N TYR A 41 -6.28 -19.44 -3.76
CA TYR A 41 -5.55 -20.51 -3.06
C TYR A 41 -6.43 -21.73 -2.75
N SER A 42 -7.74 -21.67 -3.03
CA SER A 42 -8.69 -22.73 -2.69
C SER A 42 -9.05 -23.57 -3.90
N ASP A 43 -9.28 -24.84 -3.63
CA ASP A 43 -9.74 -25.84 -4.58
C ASP A 43 -11.27 -25.93 -4.46
N GLY A 44 -12.01 -24.98 -5.06
CA GLY A 44 -13.49 -25.02 -5.08
C GLY A 44 -14.19 -24.23 -3.96
N ASP A 45 -15.52 -24.42 -3.89
CA ASP A 45 -16.51 -23.73 -3.02
C ASP A 45 -16.43 -24.07 -1.53
N ASP A 46 -15.32 -24.63 -1.05
CA ASP A 46 -15.17 -24.95 0.36
C ASP A 46 -14.64 -23.74 1.12
N VAL A 47 -15.55 -23.05 1.83
CA VAL A 47 -15.29 -21.81 2.57
C VAL A 47 -14.49 -22.08 3.87
N ASP A 48 -14.40 -23.34 4.30
CA ASP A 48 -13.63 -23.77 5.48
C ASP A 48 -12.68 -24.97 5.23
N GLY A 49 -12.58 -25.41 3.98
CA GLY A 49 -11.79 -26.59 3.60
C GLY A 49 -10.29 -26.31 3.55
N ILE A 50 -9.59 -26.82 4.55
CA ILE A 50 -8.14 -27.12 4.59
C ILE A 50 -7.50 -27.13 3.20
N LEU A 51 -6.69 -26.10 2.92
CA LEU A 51 -5.53 -26.11 2.02
C LEU A 51 -5.52 -27.30 1.04
N GLY A 52 -6.25 -27.19 -0.06
CA GLY A 52 -6.08 -28.09 -1.21
C GLY A 52 -4.61 -28.16 -1.65
N GLN A 53 -4.25 -29.12 -2.50
CA GLN A 53 -2.86 -29.38 -2.89
C GLN A 53 -2.13 -28.14 -3.48
N SER A 54 -2.87 -27.13 -3.94
CA SER A 54 -2.33 -25.84 -4.40
C SER A 54 -1.89 -24.92 -3.26
N GLY A 55 -2.61 -24.91 -2.13
CA GLY A 55 -2.28 -24.10 -0.95
C GLY A 55 -0.99 -24.53 -0.24
N ARG A 56 -0.62 -25.82 -0.33
CA ARG A 56 0.64 -26.35 0.23
C ARG A 56 1.88 -26.01 -0.60
N ARG A 57 1.71 -25.55 -1.84
CA ARG A 57 2.80 -25.16 -2.76
C ARG A 57 3.08 -23.65 -2.79
N ASN A 58 2.22 -22.85 -2.14
CA ASN A 58 2.31 -21.39 -2.18
C ASN A 58 2.64 -20.83 -0.79
N THR A 59 3.71 -20.04 -0.68
CA THR A 59 4.02 -19.27 0.53
C THR A 59 3.40 -17.88 0.40
N PRO A 60 2.36 -17.54 1.18
CA PRO A 60 1.77 -16.21 1.12
C PRO A 60 2.72 -15.19 1.74
N LEU A 61 3.09 -14.17 0.97
CA LEU A 61 3.74 -12.97 1.49
C LEU A 61 2.68 -11.87 1.62
N ILE A 62 2.35 -11.49 2.85
CA ILE A 62 1.35 -10.46 3.12
C ILE A 62 2.05 -9.11 3.23
N LEU A 63 1.74 -8.21 2.31
CA LEU A 63 2.13 -6.81 2.40
C LEU A 63 1.06 -6.05 3.21
N ARG A 64 1.39 -5.75 4.47
CA ARG A 64 0.55 -4.90 5.33
C ARG A 64 0.77 -3.41 5.00
N SER A 65 -0.23 -2.58 5.29
CA SER A 65 -0.02 -1.14 5.38
C SER A 65 0.99 -0.82 6.48
N PHE A 66 1.68 0.31 6.35
CA PHE A 66 2.50 0.83 7.44
C PHE A 66 1.63 1.27 8.60
N ASP A 67 2.18 1.21 9.81
CA ASP A 67 1.51 1.59 11.05
C ASP A 67 2.41 2.52 11.89
N ILE A 68 1.89 3.05 13.00
CA ILE A 68 2.55 4.00 13.89
C ILE A 68 2.25 3.73 15.38
N ASP A 69 1.61 2.62 15.73
CA ASP A 69 1.33 2.19 17.10
C ASP A 69 2.62 1.88 17.91
N THR A 70 3.59 1.18 17.31
CA THR A 70 4.87 0.81 17.95
C THR A 70 6.05 1.67 17.48
N ALA A 71 7.18 1.60 18.21
CA ALA A 71 8.38 2.39 17.87
C ALA A 71 9.03 1.86 16.59
N GLU A 72 8.97 0.55 16.41
CA GLU A 72 9.37 -0.19 15.22
C GLU A 72 8.54 0.27 14.02
N HIS A 73 7.21 0.29 14.13
CA HIS A 73 6.34 0.70 13.02
C HIS A 73 6.55 2.17 12.62
N ARG A 74 6.71 3.07 13.60
CA ARG A 74 7.09 4.48 13.32
C ARG A 74 8.45 4.58 12.63
N THR A 75 9.40 3.73 12.99
CA THR A 75 10.72 3.68 12.37
C THR A 75 10.62 3.21 10.93
N GLU A 76 9.87 2.14 10.67
CA GLU A 76 9.58 1.63 9.32
C GLU A 76 8.92 2.70 8.45
N TRP A 77 7.91 3.38 8.97
CA TRP A 77 7.24 4.48 8.27
C TRP A 77 8.21 5.61 7.92
N ARG A 78 9.01 6.07 8.88
CA ARG A 78 10.02 7.11 8.64
C ARG A 78 11.11 6.65 7.64
N GLN A 79 11.47 5.37 7.62
CA GLN A 79 12.41 4.82 6.65
C GLN A 79 11.84 4.83 5.22
N LEU A 80 10.55 4.52 5.06
CA LEU A 80 9.87 4.68 3.77
C LEU A 80 9.93 6.14 3.31
N LEU A 81 9.59 7.08 4.19
CA LEU A 81 9.64 8.52 3.87
C LEU A 81 11.04 8.97 3.46
N LYS A 82 12.09 8.56 4.19
CA LYS A 82 13.49 8.82 3.80
C LYS A 82 13.83 8.26 2.43
N THR A 83 13.34 7.06 2.12
CA THR A 83 13.58 6.41 0.83
C THR A 83 12.89 7.15 -0.31
N LEU A 84 11.67 7.63 -0.07
CA LEU A 84 10.92 8.42 -1.04
C LEU A 84 11.55 9.80 -1.26
N GLU A 85 11.98 10.47 -0.18
CA GLU A 85 12.64 11.79 -0.22
C GLU A 85 13.91 11.80 -1.08
N LYS A 86 14.67 10.69 -1.10
CA LYS A 86 15.84 10.55 -1.98
C LYS A 86 15.50 10.68 -3.46
N ARG A 87 14.27 10.35 -3.86
CA ARG A 87 13.80 10.41 -5.26
C ARG A 87 13.23 11.77 -5.65
N ILE A 88 13.03 12.68 -4.69
CA ILE A 88 12.52 14.03 -4.96
C ILE A 88 13.67 14.90 -5.49
N VAL A 89 13.38 15.64 -6.56
CA VAL A 89 14.33 16.49 -7.30
C VAL A 89 13.99 18.00 -7.23
N LEU A 90 13.19 18.41 -6.25
CA LEU A 90 12.87 19.82 -6.05
C LEU A 90 14.12 20.62 -5.64
N ALA A 91 14.23 21.85 -6.15
CA ALA A 91 15.44 22.66 -5.98
C ALA A 91 15.72 23.06 -4.52
N ASN A 92 14.67 23.34 -3.74
CA ASN A 92 14.77 23.71 -2.32
C ASN A 92 14.48 22.50 -1.40
N LYS A 93 14.81 21.29 -1.85
CA LYS A 93 14.66 20.09 -1.02
C LYS A 93 15.63 20.12 0.16
N GLU A 94 15.10 19.90 1.35
CA GLU A 94 15.88 19.78 2.59
C GLU A 94 15.90 18.35 3.11
N ARG A 95 16.93 18.02 3.89
CA ARG A 95 17.05 16.70 4.52
C ARG A 95 15.97 16.53 5.57
N GLY A 96 15.19 15.47 5.45
CA GLY A 96 14.11 15.17 6.37
C GLY A 96 12.80 15.92 6.09
N MET A 97 12.71 16.64 4.95
CA MET A 97 11.52 17.34 4.47
C MET A 97 10.25 16.47 4.48
N LEU A 98 10.34 15.16 4.20
CA LEU A 98 9.17 14.28 4.36
C LEU A 98 9.02 13.79 5.80
N THR A 99 10.13 13.45 6.46
CA THR A 99 10.07 12.88 7.82
C THR A 99 9.62 13.85 8.90
N GLN A 100 9.76 15.15 8.68
CA GLN A 100 9.25 16.19 9.58
C GLN A 100 7.71 16.23 9.57
N HIS A 101 7.10 15.87 8.44
CA HIS A 101 5.65 15.80 8.24
C HIS A 101 5.14 14.35 8.27
N TRP A 102 5.81 13.46 9.01
CA TRP A 102 5.51 12.02 9.00
C TRP A 102 4.07 11.72 9.43
N ASP A 103 3.55 12.50 10.37
CA ASP A 103 2.21 12.42 10.96
C ASP A 103 1.17 12.87 9.96
N LEU A 104 1.34 14.05 9.35
CA LEU A 104 0.47 14.54 8.29
C LEU A 104 0.43 13.57 7.10
N LEU A 105 1.60 13.07 6.67
CA LEU A 105 1.66 12.10 5.57
C LEU A 105 0.97 10.79 5.96
N PHE A 106 1.05 10.35 7.21
CA PHE A 106 0.33 9.17 7.68
C PHE A 106 -1.19 9.41 7.72
N GLU A 107 -1.62 10.54 8.28
CA GLU A 107 -3.02 10.99 8.34
C GLU A 107 -3.66 10.93 6.95
N ARG A 108 -2.98 11.51 5.96
CA ARG A 108 -3.50 11.70 4.60
C ARG A 108 -3.50 10.43 3.77
N THR A 109 -2.73 9.41 4.15
CA THR A 109 -2.49 8.22 3.32
C THR A 109 -2.87 6.90 3.99
N SER A 110 -3.18 6.94 5.29
CA SER A 110 -3.47 5.77 6.12
C SER A 110 -2.35 4.72 6.05
N GLY A 111 -1.09 5.18 5.95
CA GLY A 111 0.10 4.31 5.85
C GLY A 111 0.22 3.52 4.54
N ARG A 112 -0.51 3.89 3.48
CA ARG A 112 -0.49 3.19 2.19
C ARG A 112 0.46 3.83 1.19
N ILE A 113 1.32 3.02 0.56
CA ILE A 113 2.32 3.48 -0.43
C ILE A 113 1.67 4.13 -1.66
N GLY A 114 0.56 3.59 -2.16
CA GLY A 114 -0.11 4.11 -3.36
C GLY A 114 -0.61 5.56 -3.19
N PRO A 115 -1.49 5.83 -2.20
CA PRO A 115 -1.89 7.18 -1.82
C PRO A 115 -0.70 8.09 -1.48
N LEU A 116 0.31 7.59 -0.74
CA LEU A 116 1.51 8.37 -0.42
C LEU A 116 2.27 8.83 -1.67
N THR A 117 2.52 7.92 -2.61
CA THR A 117 3.22 8.23 -3.86
C THR A 117 2.42 9.24 -4.68
N THR A 118 1.10 9.09 -4.71
CA THR A 118 0.18 10.01 -5.38
C THR A 118 0.22 11.41 -4.75
N LEU A 119 0.14 11.49 -3.42
CA LEU A 119 0.23 12.73 -2.66
C LEU A 119 1.56 13.45 -2.94
N VAL A 120 2.68 12.76 -2.77
CA VAL A 120 4.02 13.33 -2.95
C VAL A 120 4.22 13.81 -4.39
N ASN A 121 3.83 13.03 -5.40
CA ASN A 121 3.97 13.46 -6.80
C ASN A 121 3.14 14.71 -7.12
N ARG A 122 1.88 14.75 -6.67
CA ARG A 122 1.01 15.92 -6.86
C ARG A 122 1.53 17.14 -6.10
N ALA A 123 2.07 16.93 -4.91
CA ALA A 123 2.69 17.96 -4.10
C ALA A 123 3.94 18.53 -4.81
N CYS A 124 4.84 17.68 -5.31
CA CYS A 124 6.00 18.11 -6.09
C CYS A 124 5.57 18.94 -7.32
N HIS A 125 4.58 18.47 -8.07
CA HIS A 125 4.09 19.22 -9.23
C HIS A 125 3.58 20.63 -8.86
N ARG A 126 2.89 20.75 -7.72
CA ARG A 126 2.46 22.06 -7.22
C ARG A 126 3.62 22.92 -6.77
N ALA A 127 4.60 22.34 -6.08
CA ALA A 127 5.78 23.06 -5.59
C ALA A 127 6.59 23.67 -6.73
N VAL A 128 6.71 22.94 -7.84
CA VAL A 128 7.33 23.45 -9.08
C VAL A 128 6.50 24.58 -9.66
N ARG A 129 5.18 24.40 -9.78
CA ARG A 129 4.28 25.43 -10.36
C ARG A 129 4.22 26.71 -9.52
N SER A 130 4.32 26.62 -8.19
CA SER A 130 4.36 27.79 -7.30
C SER A 130 5.75 28.39 -7.14
N GLY A 131 6.80 27.73 -7.66
CA GLY A 131 8.19 28.13 -7.48
C GLY A 131 8.74 27.96 -6.05
N THR A 132 7.96 27.34 -5.14
CA THR A 132 8.42 27.09 -3.77
C THR A 132 9.50 26.02 -3.73
N GLU A 133 9.43 25.04 -4.65
CA GLU A 133 10.44 23.98 -4.83
C GLU A 133 10.76 23.23 -3.52
N ARG A 134 9.79 23.18 -2.61
CA ARG A 134 9.84 22.45 -1.33
C ARG A 134 8.46 21.91 -0.97
N LEU A 135 8.41 20.86 -0.18
CA LEU A 135 7.16 20.30 0.35
C LEU A 135 6.99 20.73 1.80
N ASP A 136 6.09 21.68 2.03
CA ASP A 136 5.67 22.10 3.37
C ASP A 136 4.24 21.62 3.67
N GLU A 137 3.85 21.80 4.94
CA GLU A 137 2.54 21.40 5.46
C GLU A 137 1.39 21.98 4.64
N ALA A 138 1.45 23.28 4.28
CA ALA A 138 0.41 23.93 3.50
C ALA A 138 0.22 23.28 2.13
N LEU A 139 1.33 22.96 1.45
CA LEU A 139 1.30 22.33 0.15
C LEU A 139 0.77 20.89 0.22
N LEU A 140 1.20 20.12 1.23
CA LEU A 140 0.71 18.77 1.49
C LEU A 140 -0.80 18.78 1.78
N HIS A 141 -1.29 19.73 2.57
CA HIS A 141 -2.72 19.87 2.87
C HIS A 141 -3.55 20.20 1.63
N ALA A 142 -3.02 20.99 0.72
CA ALA A 142 -3.75 21.45 -0.44
C ALA A 142 -4.05 20.32 -1.47
N VAL A 143 -3.32 19.21 -1.44
CA VAL A 143 -3.44 18.12 -2.45
C VAL A 143 -4.65 17.22 -2.19
N PRO A 144 -5.67 17.17 -3.06
CA PRO A 144 -6.81 16.28 -2.87
C PRO A 144 -6.40 14.81 -2.84
N MET A 145 -6.92 14.05 -1.89
CA MET A 145 -6.71 12.61 -1.77
C MET A 145 -7.86 11.81 -2.40
N ASP A 146 -7.66 10.51 -2.55
CA ASP A 146 -8.72 9.60 -2.96
C ASP A 146 -9.77 9.41 -1.86
N ALA A 147 -10.96 8.98 -2.25
CA ALA A 147 -12.09 8.84 -1.34
C ALA A 147 -11.84 7.86 -0.19
N ALA A 148 -11.01 6.82 -0.39
CA ALA A 148 -10.72 5.84 0.66
C ALA A 148 -9.80 6.45 1.73
N SER A 149 -8.79 7.21 1.32
CA SER A 149 -7.95 7.98 2.24
C SER A 149 -8.73 9.05 3.00
N GLU A 150 -9.63 9.80 2.33
CA GLU A 150 -10.45 10.80 3.01
C GLU A 150 -11.44 10.17 4.01
N HIS A 151 -12.04 9.03 3.67
CA HIS A 151 -12.95 8.32 4.57
C HIS A 151 -12.27 7.86 5.86
N GLN A 152 -11.01 7.44 5.78
CA GLN A 152 -10.25 6.95 6.94
C GLN A 152 -9.53 8.06 7.71
N ARG A 153 -9.60 9.31 7.27
CA ARG A 153 -8.76 10.39 7.80
C ARG A 153 -9.01 10.65 9.28
N LEU A 154 -10.27 10.67 9.73
CA LEU A 154 -10.62 10.93 11.14
C LEU A 154 -10.04 9.86 12.08
N GLU A 155 -10.18 8.59 11.71
CA GLU A 155 -9.60 7.47 12.45
C GLU A 155 -8.07 7.58 12.54
N MET A 156 -7.42 8.03 11.46
CA MET A 156 -5.97 8.24 11.46
C MET A 156 -5.54 9.40 12.37
N VAL A 157 -6.33 10.49 12.44
CA VAL A 157 -6.06 11.61 13.37
C VAL A 157 -6.09 11.12 14.82
N GLU A 158 -7.11 10.36 15.21
CA GLU A 158 -7.22 9.79 16.56
C GLU A 158 -6.03 8.87 16.86
N LYS A 159 -5.65 8.04 15.89
CA LYS A 159 -4.50 7.14 16.00
C LYS A 159 -3.18 7.88 16.20
N ILE A 160 -2.97 8.99 15.47
CA ILE A 160 -1.79 9.84 15.64
C ILE A 160 -1.78 10.46 17.04
N GLN A 161 -2.91 10.97 17.52
CA GLN A 161 -3.01 11.56 18.86
C GLN A 161 -2.67 10.53 19.95
N LEU A 162 -3.17 9.31 19.83
CA LEU A 162 -2.83 8.20 20.73
C LEU A 162 -1.33 7.87 20.66
N ALA A 163 -0.78 7.77 19.45
CA ALA A 163 0.63 7.52 19.25
C ALA A 163 1.50 8.59 19.93
N LEU A 164 1.17 9.88 19.77
CA LEU A 164 1.90 10.99 20.39
C LEU A 164 1.82 11.00 21.92
N ARG A 165 0.68 10.60 22.51
CA ARG A 165 0.51 10.52 23.97
C ARG A 165 1.38 9.43 24.60
N ASN A 166 1.56 8.31 23.92
CA ASN A 166 2.35 7.18 24.42
C ASN A 166 3.88 7.43 24.39
N HIS A 167 4.35 8.59 23.91
CA HIS A 167 5.77 9.01 23.88
C HIS A 167 6.13 10.15 24.84
N ARG A 168 5.17 10.65 25.61
CA ARG A 168 5.43 11.60 26.69
C ARG A 168 5.58 10.86 28.02
#